data_AF-A0AA35I7E6-F1
#
_entry.id   AF-A0AA35I7E6-F1
#
_cell.length_a   1.000
_cell.length_b   1.000
_cell.length_c   1.000
_cell.angle_alpha   90.00
_cell.angle_beta   90.00
_cell.angle_gamma   90.00
#
_symmetry.space_group_name_H-M   'P 1'
#
loop_
_entity.id
_entity.type
_entity.pdbx_description
1 polymer ?
#
loop_
_entity_poly.entity_id
_entity_poly.type
_entity_poly.pdbx_seq_one_letter_code
_entity_poly.pdbx_strand_id
1 'polypeptide(L)'
;MKLLIQAQLQFECFTLPDSDAIGFKLLSTPWTDQHLGQYWGYELSTLQALQAAEGFSEETIRVLTLAAQAEVRFLVIDPNSNVLDGLPLFDC
;
A
#
# COMPACT_ATOMS: atom_id res chain seq x y z
N MET A 1 16.10 -26.51 -6.32
CA MET A 1 16.27 -25.08 -6.62
C MET A 1 15.06 -24.36 -6.04
N LYS A 2 15.17 -23.79 -4.82
CA LYS A 2 14.09 -22.97 -4.24
C LYS A 2 14.06 -21.68 -5.04
N LEU A 3 12.98 -21.40 -5.77
CA LEU A 3 12.73 -20.04 -6.24
C LEU A 3 12.62 -19.18 -4.97
N LEU A 4 13.61 -18.32 -4.75
CA LEU A 4 13.47 -17.19 -3.84
C LEU A 4 12.36 -16.34 -4.45
N ILE A 5 11.16 -16.42 -3.89
CA ILE A 5 10.09 -15.50 -4.23
C ILE A 5 10.58 -14.14 -3.69
N GLN A 6 11.17 -13.31 -4.56
CA GLN A 6 11.33 -11.90 -4.26
C GLN A 6 9.92 -11.34 -4.17
N ALA A 7 9.42 -11.22 -2.94
CA ALA A 7 8.20 -10.52 -2.67
C ALA A 7 8.43 -9.05 -3.04
N GLN A 8 7.90 -8.66 -4.20
CA GLN A 8 7.83 -7.28 -4.63
C GLN A 8 6.93 -6.52 -3.65
N LEU A 9 7.08 -5.19 -3.56
CA LEU A 9 6.27 -4.34 -2.66
C LEU A 9 4.77 -4.40 -2.94
N GLN A 10 4.35 -5.10 -4.00
CA GLN A 10 2.99 -5.24 -4.49
C GLN A 10 2.33 -3.90 -4.89
N PHE A 11 3.12 -2.86 -5.13
CA PHE A 11 2.62 -1.64 -5.74
C PHE A 11 3.65 -0.97 -6.64
N GLU A 12 3.17 -0.12 -7.53
CA GLU A 12 3.96 0.87 -8.27
C GLU A 12 3.58 2.27 -7.80
N CYS A 13 4.56 3.13 -7.52
CA CYS A 13 4.32 4.55 -7.25
C CYS A 13 4.28 5.34 -8.56
N PHE A 14 3.43 6.35 -8.63
CA PHE A 14 3.39 7.31 -9.73
C PHE A 14 3.10 8.71 -9.22
N THR A 15 3.51 9.72 -9.98
CA THR A 15 3.14 11.11 -9.76
C THR A 15 2.14 11.55 -10.83
N LEU A 16 1.31 12.53 -10.48
CA LEU A 16 0.43 13.17 -11.43
C LEU A 16 1.11 14.45 -11.95
N PRO A 17 1.04 14.76 -13.26
CA PRO A 17 1.48 16.06 -13.77
C PRO A 17 0.74 17.20 -13.04
N ASP A 18 1.48 18.26 -12.71
CA ASP A 18 0.93 19.48 -12.11
C ASP A 18 0.20 19.29 -10.76
N SER A 19 0.56 18.26 -9.99
CA SER A 19 0.01 17.98 -8.66
C SER A 19 1.08 17.45 -7.71
N ASP A 20 0.99 17.82 -6.43
CA ASP A 20 1.83 17.27 -5.37
C ASP A 20 1.32 15.90 -4.85
N ALA A 21 0.23 15.39 -5.43
CA ALA A 21 -0.34 14.12 -5.03
C ALA A 21 0.56 12.93 -5.46
N ILE A 22 0.57 11.91 -4.61
CA ILE A 22 1.28 10.65 -4.86
C ILE A 22 0.26 9.56 -5.14
N GLY A 23 0.45 8.85 -6.25
CA GLY A 23 -0.36 7.72 -6.66
C GLY A 23 0.32 6.39 -6.37
N PHE A 24 -0.50 5.39 -6.03
CA PHE A 24 -0.12 4.00 -5.84
C PHE A 24 -1.03 3.13 -6.70
N LYS A 25 -0.44 2.31 -7.56
CA LYS A 25 -1.14 1.24 -8.27
C LYS A 25 -0.91 -0.05 -7.49
N LEU A 26 -1.95 -0.54 -6.83
CA LEU A 26 -1.90 -1.74 -6.00
C LEU A 26 -2.03 -2.99 -6.88
N LEU A 27 -1.11 -3.92 -6.68
CA LEU A 27 -1.03 -5.19 -7.38
C LEU A 27 -1.55 -6.29 -6.46
N SER A 28 -1.98 -7.41 -7.05
CA SER A 28 -2.29 -8.63 -6.28
C SER A 28 -3.31 -8.46 -5.15
N THR A 29 -4.26 -7.53 -5.32
CA THR A 29 -5.35 -7.34 -4.36
C THR A 29 -6.35 -8.50 -4.45
N PRO A 30 -6.96 -8.92 -3.32
CA PRO A 30 -6.81 -8.32 -1.99
C PRO A 30 -5.58 -8.80 -1.23
N TRP A 31 -4.97 -7.93 -0.42
CA TRP A 31 -3.88 -8.31 0.47
C TRP A 31 -4.41 -8.94 1.76
N THR A 32 -4.72 -10.23 1.69
CA THR A 32 -5.03 -11.07 2.84
C THR A 32 -4.01 -12.21 2.94
N ASP A 33 -3.80 -12.73 4.15
CA ASP A 33 -2.96 -13.91 4.40
C ASP A 33 -3.33 -15.07 3.46
N GLN A 34 -4.62 -15.36 3.31
CA GLN A 34 -5.09 -16.40 2.39
C GLN A 34 -4.73 -16.11 0.92
N HIS A 35 -4.96 -14.89 0.42
CA HIS A 35 -4.73 -14.56 -0.99
C HIS A 35 -3.23 -14.52 -1.32
N LEU A 36 -2.44 -13.84 -0.47
CA LEU A 36 -0.99 -13.75 -0.63
C LEU A 36 -0.33 -15.12 -0.45
N GLY A 37 -0.77 -15.91 0.53
CA GLY A 37 -0.30 -17.27 0.73
C GLY A 37 -0.57 -18.17 -0.48
N GLN A 38 -1.78 -18.09 -1.06
CA GLN A 38 -2.18 -18.91 -2.21
C GLN A 38 -1.41 -18.57 -3.49
N TYR A 39 -1.20 -17.29 -3.79
CA TYR A 39 -0.64 -16.86 -5.09
C TYR A 39 0.84 -16.48 -5.04
N TRP A 40 1.34 -16.10 -3.86
CA TRP A 40 2.69 -15.56 -3.67
C TRP A 40 3.49 -16.28 -2.57
N GLY A 41 2.87 -17.19 -1.82
CA GLY A 41 3.57 -18.04 -0.85
C GLY A 41 4.09 -17.30 0.38
N TYR A 42 3.49 -16.15 0.73
CA TYR A 42 3.82 -15.40 1.95
C TYR A 42 2.58 -14.79 2.60
N GLU A 43 2.69 -14.51 3.90
CA GLU A 43 1.65 -13.85 4.71
C GLU A 43 1.71 -12.33 4.58
N LEU A 44 0.62 -11.63 4.91
CA LEU A 44 0.54 -10.17 4.86
C LEU A 44 1.65 -9.50 5.69
N SER A 45 1.97 -10.06 6.86
CA SER A 45 3.05 -9.56 7.73
C SER A 45 4.42 -9.55 7.04
N THR A 46 4.67 -10.49 6.13
CA THR A 46 5.93 -10.53 5.35
C THR A 46 5.96 -9.38 4.34
N LEU A 47 4.84 -9.10 3.67
CA LEU A 47 4.72 -7.97 2.75
C LEU A 47 4.92 -6.63 3.48
N GLN A 48 4.28 -6.47 4.64
CA GLN A 48 4.41 -5.26 5.46
C GLN A 48 5.85 -5.06 5.96
N ALA A 49 6.53 -6.13 6.39
CA ALA A 49 7.93 -6.07 6.80
C ALA A 49 8.86 -5.67 5.65
N LEU A 50 8.59 -6.13 4.42
CA LEU A 50 9.35 -5.72 3.24
C LEU A 50 9.12 -4.25 2.89
N GLN A 51 7.88 -3.78 2.95
CA GLN A 51 7.55 -2.37 2.75
C GLN A 51 8.22 -1.48 3.81
N ALA A 52 8.24 -1.91 5.07
CA ALA A 52 8.96 -1.20 6.13
C ALA A 52 10.48 -1.18 5.90
N ALA A 53 11.05 -2.30 5.43
CA ALA A 53 12.48 -2.38 5.11
C ALA A 53 12.89 -1.47 3.93
N GLU A 54 11.98 -1.20 3.00
CA GLU A 54 12.15 -0.22 1.92
C GLU A 54 11.91 1.23 2.36
N GLY A 55 11.56 1.47 3.63
CA GLY A 55 11.47 2.80 4.23
C GLY A 55 10.08 3.44 4.21
N PHE A 56 9.02 2.69 3.90
CA PHE A 56 7.65 3.19 4.01
C PHE A 56 7.22 3.28 5.49
N SER A 57 6.52 4.36 5.86
CA SER A 57 6.03 4.56 7.23
C SER A 57 4.92 3.57 7.59
N GLU A 58 4.71 3.33 8.89
CA GLU A 58 3.65 2.45 9.38
C GLU A 58 2.26 2.88 8.90
N GLU A 59 2.01 4.20 8.90
CA GLU A 59 0.75 4.80 8.45
C GLU A 59 0.53 4.57 6.96
N THR A 60 1.58 4.73 6.15
CA THR A 60 1.53 4.48 4.70
C THR A 60 1.21 3.01 4.45
N ILE A 61 1.95 2.10 5.09
CA ILE A 61 1.74 0.65 4.98
C ILE A 61 0.31 0.27 5.39
N ARG A 62 -0.19 0.84 6.49
CA ARG A 62 -1.55 0.62 6.98
C ARG A 62 -2.61 1.07 5.97
N VAL A 63 -2.47 2.26 5.41
CA VAL A 63 -3.41 2.78 4.40
C VAL A 63 -3.39 1.93 3.13
N LEU A 64 -2.20 1.56 2.63
CA LEU A 64 -2.08 0.69 1.45
C LEU A 64 -2.68 -0.70 1.71
N THR A 65 -2.48 -1.25 2.90
CA THR A 65 -3.09 -2.53 3.32
C THR A 65 -4.60 -2.45 3.30
N LEU A 66 -5.19 -1.41 3.90
CA LEU A 66 -6.64 -1.21 3.93
C LEU A 66 -7.21 -1.04 2.51
N ALA A 67 -6.55 -0.24 1.67
CA ALA A 67 -6.95 -0.05 0.28
C ALA A 67 -6.89 -1.37 -0.51
N ALA A 68 -5.81 -2.14 -0.38
CA ALA A 68 -5.68 -3.44 -1.03
C ALA A 68 -6.74 -4.44 -0.56
N GLN A 69 -7.03 -4.50 0.74
CA GLN A 69 -8.09 -5.35 1.30
C GLN A 69 -9.49 -4.95 0.82
N ALA A 70 -9.71 -3.66 0.56
CA ALA A 70 -10.91 -3.15 -0.08
C ALA A 70 -10.92 -3.31 -1.62
N GLU A 71 -9.96 -4.06 -2.18
CA GLU A 71 -9.78 -4.30 -3.62
C GLU A 71 -9.58 -3.03 -4.46
N VAL A 72 -9.11 -1.94 -3.85
CA VAL A 72 -8.71 -0.72 -4.56
C VAL A 72 -7.50 -1.04 -5.44
N ARG A 73 -7.56 -0.66 -6.72
CA ARG A 73 -6.46 -0.84 -7.67
C ARG A 73 -5.56 0.39 -7.82
N PHE A 74 -6.12 1.57 -7.57
CA PHE A 74 -5.40 2.84 -7.62
C PHE A 74 -5.79 3.67 -6.40
N LEU A 75 -4.81 4.10 -5.63
CA LEU A 75 -4.97 5.03 -4.52
C LEU A 75 -4.17 6.29 -4.82
N VAL A 76 -4.77 7.47 -4.68
CA VAL A 76 -4.08 8.76 -4.80
C VAL A 76 -4.20 9.48 -3.47
N ILE A 77 -3.08 9.90 -2.91
CA ILE A 77 -3.00 10.69 -1.68
C ILE A 77 -2.64 12.11 -2.08
N ASP A 78 -3.59 13.03 -1.90
CA ASP A 78 -3.40 14.45 -2.16
C ASP A 78 -3.09 15.19 -0.85
N PRO A 79 -1.85 15.64 -0.62
CA PRO A 79 -1.49 16.38 0.60
C PRO A 79 -2.11 17.78 0.66
N ASN A 80 -2.58 18.31 -0.47
CA ASN A 80 -3.18 19.63 -0.57
C ASN A 80 -4.71 19.61 -0.41
N SER A 81 -5.30 18.42 -0.23
CA SER A 81 -6.75 18.30 -0.04
C SER A 81 -7.19 19.07 1.20
N ASN A 82 -8.31 19.78 1.07
CA ASN A 82 -8.96 20.38 2.23
C ASN A 82 -9.32 19.32 3.26
N VAL A 83 -9.28 19.72 4.53
CA VAL A 83 -9.83 18.92 5.62
C VAL A 83 -11.30 18.64 5.34
N LEU A 84 -11.72 17.39 5.51
CA LEU A 84 -13.11 17.00 5.42
C LEU A 84 -13.83 17.35 6.72
N ASP A 85 -14.94 18.07 6.62
CA ASP A 85 -15.79 18.41 7.77
C ASP A 85 -16.22 17.14 8.51
N GLY A 86 -15.96 17.11 9.82
CA GLY A 86 -16.36 16.01 10.69
C GLY A 86 -15.36 14.85 10.82
N LEU A 87 -14.19 14.91 10.17
CA LEU A 87 -13.10 13.94 10.41
C LEU A 87 -12.08 14.45 11.43
N PRO A 88 -11.51 13.56 12.27
CA PRO A 88 -10.47 13.94 13.21
C PRO A 88 -9.19 14.39 12.50
N LEU A 89 -8.59 15.46 13.01
CA LEU A 89 -7.25 15.90 12.64
C LEU A 89 -6.24 15.28 13.61
N PHE A 90 -5.11 14.84 13.07
CA PHE A 90 -4.00 14.33 13.84
C PHE A 90 -2.82 15.27 13.64
N ASP A 91 -2.23 15.74 14.75
CA ASP A 91 -1.03 16.57 14.72
C ASP A 91 0.17 15.76 14.22
N CYS A 92 1.11 16.43 13.56
CA CYS A 92 2.37 15.86 13.05
C CYS A 92 3.54 15.98 14.04
#